data_AF-A0A090R238-F1
#
_entry.id   AF-A0A090R238-F1
#
_cell.length_a   1.000
_cell.length_b   1.000
_cell.length_c   1.000
_cell.angle_alpha   90.00
_cell.angle_beta   90.00
_cell.angle_gamma   90.00
#
_symmetry.space_group_name_H-M   'P 1'
#
loop_
_entity.id
_entity.type
_entity.pdbx_description
1 polymer ?
#
loop_
_entity_poly.entity_id
_entity_poly.type
_entity_poly.pdbx_seq_one_letter_code
_entity_poly.pdbx_strand_id
1 'polypeptide(L)'
;MINSAALMLKSVLHTLGVKDVDIAHDHRQAITACRKHAYRILFVDYHLDGPITGPELIHLLKKRQHITPFCGLVMLSGDRCTEVILTGLTLEPDAFLTKPLTTQRVQKTLLDTLQDITRRQPIYEAIQQHNHQQAIHLCQHTLSHHGYHPKLAELLWSLLIQTQQWHALKASLTQWHTQPPSAHWQRFHAKALHQQGDLTQAIGLLEQQLPRTPLHLPLYDELAEYLAENGQLHQALAIAKQVFAFTPSIHHRALKVADLAAKTDNTALLIKAGRTLASHLPIIDVGWVVSLAKYMAIFEGTYFAQSSAAFQRELKQALKGIDHKAQLRLLPAQRPYLSCYGI
;
A
#
# COMPACT_ATOMS: atom_id res chain seq x y z
N MET A 1 -5.28 -26.41 7.96
CA MET A 1 -5.46 -26.16 6.50
C MET A 1 -4.25 -25.48 5.84
N ILE A 2 -3.40 -24.74 6.56
CA ILE A 2 -2.23 -24.03 5.96
C ILE A 2 -1.20 -25.00 5.35
N ASN A 3 -0.99 -26.17 5.95
CA ASN A 3 -0.03 -27.16 5.44
C ASN A 3 -0.41 -27.79 4.09
N SER A 4 -1.70 -27.88 3.72
CA SER A 4 -2.07 -28.54 2.46
C SER A 4 -1.79 -27.68 1.23
N ALA A 5 -2.01 -26.36 1.32
CA ALA A 5 -1.80 -25.45 0.19
C ALA A 5 -0.31 -25.28 -0.14
N ALA A 6 0.55 -25.14 0.87
CA ALA A 6 2.00 -25.01 0.66
C ALA A 6 2.61 -26.28 0.06
N LEU A 7 2.21 -27.47 0.53
CA LEU A 7 2.67 -28.75 -0.03
C LEU A 7 2.16 -28.97 -1.46
N MET A 8 0.89 -28.62 -1.75
CA MET A 8 0.36 -28.65 -3.11
C MET A 8 1.16 -27.73 -4.03
N LEU A 9 1.39 -26.47 -3.62
CA LEU A 9 2.19 -25.51 -4.38
C LEU A 9 3.58 -26.06 -4.66
N LYS A 10 4.28 -26.58 -3.65
CA LYS A 10 5.61 -27.19 -3.82
C LYS A 10 5.58 -28.34 -4.84
N SER A 11 4.60 -29.23 -4.76
CA SER A 11 4.41 -30.32 -5.73
C SER A 11 4.19 -29.82 -7.16
N VAL A 12 3.32 -28.83 -7.34
CA VAL A 12 3.08 -28.19 -8.64
C VAL A 12 4.35 -27.52 -9.16
N LEU A 13 5.07 -26.75 -8.33
CA LEU A 13 6.31 -26.08 -8.73
C LEU A 13 7.40 -27.08 -9.15
N HIS A 14 7.54 -28.21 -8.45
CA HIS A 14 8.45 -29.29 -8.84
C HIS A 14 8.06 -29.91 -10.20
N THR A 15 6.77 -30.10 -10.44
CA THR A 15 6.26 -30.61 -11.73
C THR A 15 6.58 -29.66 -12.88
N LEU A 16 6.64 -28.35 -12.60
CA LEU A 16 7.04 -27.30 -13.54
C LEU A 16 8.56 -27.13 -13.66
N GLY A 17 9.36 -27.98 -13.01
CA GLY A 17 10.82 -27.97 -13.09
C GLY A 17 11.52 -27.05 -12.09
N VAL A 18 10.80 -26.43 -11.16
CA VAL A 18 11.42 -25.64 -10.07
C VAL A 18 11.99 -26.61 -9.03
N LYS A 19 13.32 -26.64 -8.90
CA LYS A 19 14.01 -27.58 -8.01
C LYS A 19 14.11 -27.08 -6.57
N ASP A 20 14.42 -25.80 -6.41
CA ASP A 20 14.67 -25.19 -5.10
C ASP A 20 13.39 -24.52 -4.59
N VAL A 21 12.67 -25.22 -3.71
CA VAL A 21 11.43 -24.74 -3.10
C VAL A 21 11.47 -24.93 -1.60
N ASP A 22 11.58 -23.81 -0.89
CA ASP A 22 11.50 -23.74 0.56
C ASP A 22 10.06 -23.45 1.01
N ILE A 23 9.68 -24.00 2.16
CA ILE A 23 8.41 -23.70 2.82
C ILE A 23 8.73 -23.08 4.18
N ALA A 24 8.19 -21.89 4.42
CA ALA A 24 8.14 -21.28 5.74
C ALA A 24 6.73 -21.40 6.30
N HIS A 25 6.60 -21.93 7.52
CA HIS A 25 5.28 -22.12 8.16
C HIS A 25 4.77 -20.88 8.89
N ASP A 26 5.67 -19.93 9.20
CA ASP A 26 5.34 -18.70 9.90
C ASP A 26 6.22 -17.53 9.42
N HIS A 27 5.86 -16.33 9.84
CA HIS A 27 6.58 -15.10 9.50
C HIS A 27 8.05 -15.10 9.94
N ARG A 28 8.42 -15.75 11.06
CA ARG A 28 9.81 -15.78 11.57
C ARG A 28 10.68 -16.68 10.71
N GLN A 29 10.15 -17.84 10.32
CA GLN A 29 10.81 -18.75 9.38
C GLN A 29 11.02 -18.05 8.04
N ALA A 30 10.00 -17.35 7.52
CA ALA A 30 10.10 -16.62 6.26
C ALA A 30 11.18 -15.53 6.31
N ILE A 31 11.24 -14.74 7.39
CA ILE A 31 12.29 -13.73 7.60
C ILE A 31 13.68 -14.39 7.65
N THR A 32 13.82 -15.51 8.37
CA THR A 32 15.10 -16.22 8.49
C THR A 32 15.56 -16.78 7.15
N ALA A 33 14.63 -17.34 6.38
CA ALA A 33 14.89 -17.86 5.05
C ALA A 33 15.34 -16.77 4.09
N CYS A 34 14.61 -15.65 4.00
CA CYS A 34 14.96 -14.52 3.12
C CYS A 34 16.27 -13.82 3.52
N ARG A 35 16.69 -13.93 4.79
CA ARG A 35 18.01 -13.46 5.22
C ARG A 35 19.17 -14.35 4.75
N LYS A 36 18.92 -15.65 4.57
CA LYS A 36 19.93 -16.65 4.20
C LYS A 36 19.99 -16.89 2.70
N HIS A 37 18.85 -16.75 2.01
CA HIS A 37 18.69 -17.10 0.61
C HIS A 37 17.97 -15.98 -0.14
N ALA A 38 18.46 -15.68 -1.35
CA ALA A 38 17.80 -14.76 -2.26
C ALA A 38 16.78 -15.53 -3.11
N TYR A 39 15.49 -15.24 -2.92
CA TYR A 39 14.42 -15.86 -3.69
C TYR A 39 14.06 -15.01 -4.91
N ARG A 40 13.87 -15.66 -6.07
CA ARG A 40 13.35 -15.00 -7.28
C ARG A 40 11.86 -14.70 -7.18
N ILE A 41 11.10 -15.57 -6.52
CA ILE A 41 9.66 -15.44 -6.33
C ILE A 41 9.29 -15.86 -4.91
N LEU A 42 8.39 -15.12 -4.29
CA LEU A 42 7.73 -15.48 -3.04
C LEU A 42 6.23 -15.64 -3.25
N PHE A 43 5.70 -16.77 -2.78
CA PHE A 43 4.27 -16.99 -2.60
C PHE A 43 3.93 -16.74 -1.13
N VAL A 44 3.09 -15.75 -0.85
CA VAL A 44 2.79 -15.31 0.52
C VAL A 44 1.30 -15.36 0.77
N ASP A 45 0.89 -16.09 1.80
CA ASP A 45 -0.50 -16.07 2.26
C ASP A 45 -0.83 -14.73 2.90
N TYR A 46 -2.01 -14.19 2.60
CA TYR A 46 -2.51 -13.00 3.27
C TYR A 46 -2.67 -13.25 4.78
N HIS A 47 -3.26 -14.41 5.12
CA HIS A 47 -3.51 -14.82 6.49
C HIS A 47 -2.37 -15.72 6.96
N LEU A 48 -1.50 -15.16 7.80
CA LEU A 48 -0.40 -15.88 8.42
C LEU A 48 -0.75 -16.25 9.86
N ASP A 49 -0.18 -17.36 10.34
CA ASP A 49 -0.19 -17.67 11.76
C ASP A 49 0.78 -16.72 12.48
N GLY A 50 0.25 -15.81 13.28
CA GLY A 50 1.03 -14.89 14.09
C GLY A 50 0.48 -13.47 14.17
N PRO A 51 1.28 -12.52 14.70
CA PRO A 51 0.83 -11.16 14.95
C PRO A 51 0.88 -10.27 13.71
N ILE A 52 1.42 -10.73 12.58
CA ILE A 52 1.51 -9.93 11.35
C ILE A 52 0.89 -10.68 10.18
N THR A 53 0.27 -9.93 9.29
CA THR A 53 -0.34 -10.40 8.04
C THR A 53 0.71 -10.60 6.94
N GLY A 54 0.33 -11.31 5.88
CA GLY A 54 1.16 -11.44 4.67
C GLY A 54 1.65 -10.11 4.11
N PRO A 55 0.76 -9.10 3.98
CA PRO A 55 1.19 -7.79 3.53
C PRO A 55 2.22 -7.11 4.43
N GLU A 56 2.03 -7.19 5.75
CA GLU A 56 2.99 -6.65 6.72
C GLU A 56 4.35 -7.39 6.66
N LEU A 57 4.34 -8.71 6.45
CA LEU A 57 5.57 -9.49 6.24
C LEU A 57 6.31 -9.04 4.98
N ILE A 58 5.63 -8.87 3.84
CA ILE A 58 6.25 -8.38 2.61
C ILE A 58 6.83 -6.98 2.82
N HIS A 59 6.08 -6.08 3.46
CA HIS A 59 6.58 -4.74 3.75
C HIS A 59 7.86 -4.79 4.60
N LEU A 60 7.88 -5.65 5.63
CA LEU A 60 9.06 -5.88 6.47
C LEU A 60 10.27 -6.38 5.67
N LEU A 61 10.06 -7.38 4.80
CA LEU A 61 11.11 -7.98 3.98
C LEU A 61 11.69 -6.95 2.99
N LYS A 62 10.85 -6.16 2.32
CA LYS A 62 11.28 -5.06 1.45
C LYS A 62 12.08 -4.01 2.22
N LYS A 63 11.54 -3.53 3.35
CA LYS A 63 12.15 -2.47 4.16
C LYS A 63 13.53 -2.87 4.70
N ARG A 64 13.70 -4.13 5.09
CA ARG A 64 14.98 -4.67 5.57
C ARG A 64 15.89 -5.17 4.45
N GLN A 65 15.52 -4.98 3.19
CA GLN A 65 16.25 -5.45 2.01
C GLN A 65 16.56 -6.96 2.07
N HIS A 66 15.67 -7.75 2.70
CA HIS A 66 15.77 -9.21 2.73
C HIS A 66 15.28 -9.85 1.44
N ILE A 67 14.64 -9.07 0.57
CA ILE A 67 14.26 -9.47 -0.79
C ILE A 67 14.69 -8.37 -1.75
N THR A 68 15.01 -8.73 -2.98
CA THR A 68 15.38 -7.74 -4.01
C THR A 68 14.13 -7.01 -4.52
N PRO A 69 14.26 -5.79 -5.06
CA PRO A 69 13.13 -5.05 -5.66
C PRO A 69 12.50 -5.74 -6.86
N PHE A 70 13.22 -6.67 -7.50
CA PHE A 70 12.75 -7.50 -8.61
C PHE A 70 12.35 -8.92 -8.18
N CYS A 71 12.26 -9.20 -6.87
CA CYS A 71 11.67 -10.44 -6.37
C CYS A 71 10.18 -10.45 -6.73
N GLY A 72 9.75 -11.48 -7.45
CA GLY A 72 8.34 -11.65 -7.80
C GLY A 72 7.49 -11.92 -6.58
N LEU A 73 6.36 -11.24 -6.46
CA LEU A 73 5.47 -11.36 -5.31
C LEU A 73 4.11 -11.90 -5.74
N VAL A 74 3.77 -13.10 -5.27
CA VAL A 74 2.47 -13.71 -5.50
C VAL A 74 1.72 -13.80 -4.18
N MET A 75 0.66 -13.01 -4.04
CA MET A 75 -0.22 -13.06 -2.88
C MET A 75 -1.22 -14.22 -3.00
N LEU A 76 -1.44 -14.95 -1.93
CA LEU A 76 -2.44 -16.01 -1.83
C LEU A 76 -3.51 -15.60 -0.83
N SER A 77 -4.79 -15.85 -1.11
CA SER A 77 -5.83 -15.71 -0.10
C SER A 77 -7.00 -16.66 -0.35
N GLY A 78 -7.54 -17.25 0.71
CA GLY A 78 -8.85 -17.92 0.66
C GLY A 78 -10.01 -16.98 0.96
N ASP A 79 -9.69 -15.79 1.48
CA ASP A 79 -10.64 -14.78 1.87
C ASP A 79 -10.98 -13.89 0.66
N ARG A 80 -12.28 -13.81 0.37
CA ARG A 80 -12.84 -13.07 -0.77
C ARG A 80 -13.39 -11.70 -0.35
N CYS A 81 -13.24 -11.31 0.91
CA CYS A 81 -13.62 -9.98 1.36
C CYS A 81 -12.89 -8.91 0.55
N THR A 82 -13.65 -7.92 0.07
CA THR A 82 -13.12 -6.79 -0.71
C THR A 82 -11.98 -6.10 0.03
N GLU A 83 -12.08 -5.95 1.35
CA GLU A 83 -11.01 -5.39 2.19
C GLU A 83 -9.68 -6.14 2.04
N VAL A 84 -9.70 -7.47 2.15
CA VAL A 84 -8.49 -8.30 2.07
C VAL A 84 -7.84 -8.20 0.70
N ILE A 85 -8.66 -8.25 -0.36
CA ILE A 85 -8.18 -8.13 -1.73
C ILE A 85 -7.54 -6.75 -1.94
N LEU A 86 -8.26 -5.67 -1.61
CA LEU A 86 -7.78 -4.31 -1.85
C LEU A 86 -6.56 -3.94 -0.99
N THR A 87 -6.52 -4.42 0.26
CA THR A 87 -5.34 -4.24 1.14
C THR A 87 -4.14 -4.99 0.56
N GLY A 88 -4.33 -6.23 0.10
CA GLY A 88 -3.28 -7.02 -0.56
C GLY A 88 -2.77 -6.36 -1.84
N LEU A 89 -3.66 -5.79 -2.65
CA LEU A 89 -3.31 -5.07 -3.88
C LEU A 89 -2.55 -3.76 -3.63
N THR A 90 -2.68 -3.16 -2.43
CA THR A 90 -1.92 -1.95 -2.07
C THR A 90 -0.40 -2.20 -2.00
N LEU A 91 0.04 -3.46 -1.89
CA LEU A 91 1.45 -3.82 -2.01
C LEU A 91 1.97 -3.91 -3.45
N GLU A 92 1.06 -3.79 -4.42
CA GLU A 92 1.32 -3.99 -5.84
C GLU A 92 2.01 -5.34 -6.11
N PRO A 93 1.41 -6.47 -5.67
CA PRO A 93 1.96 -7.78 -5.97
C PRO A 93 1.93 -8.04 -7.47
N ASP A 94 2.84 -8.89 -7.95
CA ASP A 94 2.86 -9.30 -9.35
C ASP A 94 1.63 -10.08 -9.75
N ALA A 95 1.12 -10.88 -8.82
CA ALA A 95 -0.11 -11.64 -8.98
C ALA A 95 -0.83 -11.88 -7.65
N PHE A 96 -2.13 -12.13 -7.74
CA PHE A 96 -2.98 -12.51 -6.62
C PHE A 96 -3.74 -13.79 -6.98
N LEU A 97 -3.60 -14.82 -6.15
CA LEU A 97 -4.23 -16.12 -6.32
C LEU A 97 -5.26 -16.38 -5.23
N THR A 98 -6.52 -16.51 -5.64
CA THR A 98 -7.61 -16.93 -4.75
C THR A 98 -7.64 -18.44 -4.62
N LYS A 99 -7.70 -18.96 -3.38
CA LYS A 99 -7.87 -20.38 -3.09
C LYS A 99 -9.33 -20.83 -3.40
N PRO A 100 -9.56 -22.10 -3.77
CA PRO A 100 -8.59 -23.18 -3.93
C PRO A 100 -7.66 -22.99 -5.13
N LEU A 101 -6.42 -23.45 -4.98
CA LEU A 101 -5.41 -23.37 -6.04
C LEU A 101 -5.61 -24.52 -7.03
N THR A 102 -5.32 -24.27 -8.30
CA THR A 102 -5.29 -25.32 -9.34
C THR A 102 -3.92 -25.28 -10.01
N THR A 103 -3.43 -26.44 -10.45
CA THR A 103 -2.13 -26.57 -11.15
C THR A 103 -2.03 -25.58 -12.31
N GLN A 104 -3.08 -25.47 -13.12
CA GLN A 104 -3.13 -24.55 -14.26
C GLN A 104 -3.01 -23.08 -13.86
N ARG A 105 -3.71 -22.64 -12.80
CA ARG A 105 -3.65 -21.23 -12.34
C ARG A 105 -2.28 -20.91 -11.75
N VAL A 106 -1.71 -21.83 -10.97
CA VAL A 106 -0.36 -21.68 -10.40
C VAL A 106 0.68 -21.62 -11.51
N GLN A 107 0.62 -22.54 -12.48
CA GLN A 107 1.54 -22.58 -13.63
C GLN A 107 1.49 -21.28 -14.43
N LYS A 108 0.29 -20.85 -14.84
CA LYS A 108 0.13 -19.60 -15.59
C LYS A 108 0.71 -18.41 -14.80
N THR A 109 0.33 -18.29 -13.53
CA THR A 109 0.78 -17.19 -12.66
C THR A 109 2.30 -17.18 -12.50
N LEU A 110 2.91 -18.35 -12.30
CA LEU A 110 4.35 -18.49 -12.19
C LEU A 110 5.06 -18.00 -13.46
N LEU A 111 4.62 -18.48 -14.62
CA LEU A 111 5.24 -18.13 -15.91
C LEU A 111 5.08 -16.64 -16.22
N ASP A 112 3.87 -16.09 -16.06
CA ASP A 112 3.59 -14.67 -16.28
C ASP A 112 4.43 -13.80 -15.33
N THR A 113 4.52 -14.17 -14.05
CA THR A 113 5.34 -13.46 -13.05
C THR A 113 6.82 -13.53 -13.39
N LEU A 114 7.35 -14.70 -13.75
CA LEU A 114 8.76 -14.87 -14.14
C LEU A 114 9.12 -14.01 -15.35
N GLN A 115 8.25 -13.95 -16.36
CA GLN A 115 8.44 -13.11 -17.53
C GLN A 115 8.47 -11.63 -17.14
N ASP A 116 7.51 -11.20 -16.32
CA ASP A 116 7.37 -9.83 -15.84
C ASP A 116 8.60 -9.36 -15.04
N ILE A 117 9.06 -10.17 -14.07
CA ILE A 117 10.22 -9.81 -13.25
C ILE A 117 11.51 -9.80 -14.07
N THR A 118 11.66 -10.73 -15.03
CA THR A 118 12.85 -10.78 -15.90
C THR A 118 12.93 -9.54 -16.78
N ARG A 119 11.78 -9.07 -17.30
CA ARG A 119 11.71 -7.83 -18.08
C ARG A 119 12.09 -6.59 -17.25
N ARG A 120 11.70 -6.55 -15.97
CA ARG A 120 11.93 -5.38 -15.10
C ARG A 120 13.24 -5.42 -14.33
N GLN A 121 13.89 -6.57 -14.23
CA GLN A 121 15.11 -6.76 -13.43
C GLN A 121 16.20 -5.72 -13.77
N PRO A 122 16.61 -5.50 -15.03
CA PRO A 122 17.63 -4.49 -15.36
C PRO A 122 17.26 -3.07 -14.91
N ILE A 123 15.98 -2.72 -14.94
CA ILE A 123 15.48 -1.41 -14.49
C ILE A 123 15.63 -1.30 -12.97
N TYR A 124 15.23 -2.32 -12.23
CA TYR A 124 15.35 -2.33 -10.78
C TYR A 124 16.80 -2.39 -10.29
N GLU A 125 17.68 -3.09 -11.00
CA GLU A 125 19.12 -3.09 -10.73
C GLU A 125 19.71 -1.67 -10.87
N ALA A 126 19.35 -0.93 -11.93
CA ALA A 126 19.75 0.46 -12.09
C ALA A 126 19.19 1.36 -10.96
N ILE A 127 17.95 1.14 -10.52
CA ILE A 127 17.37 1.86 -9.37
C ILE A 127 18.14 1.56 -8.09
N GLN A 128 18.52 0.31 -7.83
CA GLN A 128 19.32 -0.07 -6.65
C GLN A 128 20.70 0.57 -6.65
N GLN A 129 21.29 0.78 -7.84
CA GLN A 129 22.55 1.49 -8.01
C GLN A 129 22.38 3.02 -7.96
N HIS A 130 21.19 3.52 -7.60
CA HIS A 130 20.83 4.94 -7.61
C HIS A 130 20.99 5.63 -8.99
N ASN A 131 21.06 4.84 -10.07
CA ASN A 131 21.17 5.34 -11.42
C ASN A 131 19.78 5.48 -12.05
N HIS A 132 19.05 6.50 -11.57
CA HIS A 132 17.69 6.76 -12.03
C HIS A 132 17.60 7.10 -13.53
N GLN A 133 18.64 7.74 -14.09
CA GLN A 133 18.69 8.07 -15.51
C GLN A 133 18.76 6.80 -16.37
N GLN A 134 19.62 5.84 -16.00
CA GLN A 134 19.67 4.55 -16.68
C GLN A 134 18.36 3.78 -16.56
N ALA A 135 17.73 3.80 -15.37
CA ALA A 135 16.43 3.16 -15.18
C ALA A 135 15.34 3.76 -16.10
N ILE A 136 15.29 5.09 -16.22
CA ILE A 136 14.37 5.80 -17.12
C ILE A 136 14.64 5.41 -18.59
N HIS A 137 15.91 5.42 -19.02
CA HIS A 137 16.30 5.01 -20.37
C HIS A 137 15.87 3.57 -20.67
N LEU A 138 16.11 2.63 -19.75
CA LEU A 138 15.69 1.24 -19.90
C LEU A 138 14.18 1.08 -20.00
N CYS A 139 13.40 1.82 -19.19
CA CYS A 139 11.95 1.85 -19.31
C CYS A 139 11.49 2.34 -20.69
N GLN A 140 12.03 3.48 -21.14
CA GLN A 140 11.70 4.08 -22.44
C GLN A 140 12.03 3.14 -23.59
N HIS A 141 13.24 2.57 -23.60
CA HIS A 141 13.69 1.61 -24.59
C HIS A 141 12.80 0.36 -24.62
N THR A 142 12.44 -0.18 -23.46
CA THR A 142 11.58 -1.37 -23.39
C THR A 142 10.18 -1.08 -23.94
N LEU A 143 9.60 0.07 -23.60
CA LEU A 143 8.28 0.50 -24.08
C LEU A 143 8.27 0.82 -25.59
N SER A 144 9.35 1.39 -26.13
CA SER A 144 9.45 1.67 -27.57
C SER A 144 9.63 0.40 -28.40
N HIS A 145 10.41 -0.57 -27.91
CA HIS A 145 10.68 -1.81 -28.64
C HIS A 145 9.57 -2.85 -28.52
N HIS A 146 8.93 -2.99 -27.36
CA HIS A 146 7.93 -4.03 -27.10
C HIS A 146 6.49 -3.50 -27.05
N GLY A 147 6.30 -2.20 -27.20
CA GLY A 147 5.00 -1.55 -27.10
C GLY A 147 4.57 -1.26 -25.66
N TYR A 148 3.35 -0.71 -25.53
CA TYR A 148 2.81 -0.27 -24.26
C TYR A 148 2.68 -1.43 -23.26
N HIS A 149 3.20 -1.20 -22.05
CA HIS A 149 3.05 -2.12 -20.94
C HIS A 149 2.70 -1.35 -19.66
N PRO A 150 1.51 -1.56 -19.05
CA PRO A 150 1.00 -0.72 -17.97
C PRO A 150 1.96 -0.55 -16.79
N LYS A 151 2.49 -1.67 -16.24
CA LYS A 151 3.42 -1.62 -15.09
C LYS A 151 4.74 -0.90 -15.41
N LEU A 152 5.18 -0.96 -16.67
CA LEU A 152 6.44 -0.29 -17.07
C LEU A 152 6.22 1.20 -17.31
N ALA A 153 5.07 1.56 -17.90
CA ALA A 153 4.68 2.95 -18.06
C ALA A 153 4.51 3.65 -16.70
N GLU A 154 3.85 3.00 -15.75
CA GLU A 154 3.72 3.49 -14.38
C GLU A 154 5.08 3.63 -13.66
N LEU A 155 5.98 2.66 -13.83
CA LEU A 155 7.34 2.75 -13.27
C LEU A 155 8.10 3.93 -13.89
N LEU A 156 8.02 4.11 -15.21
CA LEU A 156 8.61 5.26 -15.91
C LEU A 156 8.07 6.58 -15.35
N TRP A 157 6.75 6.75 -15.28
CA TRP A 157 6.14 7.99 -14.80
C TRP A 157 6.49 8.27 -13.34
N SER A 158 6.55 7.23 -12.50
CA SER A 158 7.00 7.35 -11.11
C SER A 158 8.44 7.84 -11.00
N LEU A 159 9.35 7.28 -11.81
CA LEU A 159 10.76 7.71 -11.85
C LEU A 159 10.90 9.15 -12.36
N LEU A 160 10.12 9.54 -13.37
CA LEU A 160 10.13 10.90 -13.90
C LEU A 160 9.64 11.91 -12.85
N ILE A 161 8.59 11.59 -12.09
CA ILE A 161 8.14 12.42 -10.96
C ILE A 161 9.21 12.49 -9.87
N GLN A 162 9.78 11.35 -9.47
CA GLN A 162 10.81 11.31 -8.43
C GLN A 162 12.05 12.13 -8.79
N THR A 163 12.41 12.16 -10.08
CA THR A 163 13.55 12.95 -10.60
C THR A 163 13.15 14.35 -11.08
N GLN A 164 11.90 14.78 -10.83
CA GLN A 164 11.35 16.09 -11.23
C GLN A 164 11.42 16.38 -12.73
N GLN A 165 11.42 15.35 -13.58
CA GLN A 165 11.45 15.47 -15.04
C GLN A 165 10.04 15.64 -15.62
N TRP A 166 9.35 16.70 -15.24
CA TRP A 166 7.94 16.96 -15.58
C TRP A 166 7.68 17.10 -17.08
N HIS A 167 8.61 17.67 -17.85
CA HIS A 167 8.47 17.78 -19.30
C HIS A 167 8.45 16.40 -19.98
N ALA A 168 9.37 15.51 -19.58
CA ALA A 168 9.43 14.15 -20.08
C ALA A 168 8.21 13.31 -19.63
N LEU A 169 7.69 13.55 -18.42
CA LEU A 169 6.44 12.95 -17.96
C LEU A 169 5.27 13.30 -18.90
N LYS A 170 5.08 14.60 -19.19
CA LYS A 170 4.02 15.05 -20.09
C LYS A 170 4.16 14.44 -21.47
N ALA A 171 5.36 14.47 -22.05
CA ALA A 171 5.62 13.87 -23.36
C ALA A 171 5.28 12.38 -23.39
N SER A 172 5.64 11.63 -22.34
CA SER A 172 5.31 10.21 -22.22
C SER A 172 3.81 9.96 -22.06
N LEU A 173 3.11 10.76 -21.23
CA LEU A 173 1.66 10.65 -21.08
C LEU A 173 0.94 10.94 -22.40
N THR A 174 1.38 11.95 -23.16
CA THR A 174 0.89 12.26 -24.50
C THR A 174 1.21 11.13 -25.49
N GLN A 175 2.39 10.53 -25.44
CA GLN A 175 2.71 9.41 -26.33
C GLN A 175 1.74 8.23 -26.15
N TRP A 176 1.36 7.94 -24.91
CA TRP A 176 0.52 6.78 -24.58
C TRP A 176 -0.96 7.10 -24.38
N HIS A 177 -1.42 8.32 -24.72
CA HIS A 177 -2.80 8.76 -24.49
C HIS A 177 -3.87 7.96 -25.28
N THR A 178 -3.50 7.39 -26.43
CA THR A 178 -4.40 6.60 -27.29
C THR A 178 -4.58 5.16 -26.81
N GLN A 179 -3.75 4.71 -25.87
CA GLN A 179 -3.94 3.42 -25.23
C GLN A 179 -5.21 3.49 -24.35
N PRO A 180 -5.92 2.37 -24.12
CA PRO A 180 -7.09 2.37 -23.26
C PRO A 180 -6.78 3.10 -21.94
N PRO A 181 -7.50 4.19 -21.61
CA PRO A 181 -7.13 5.05 -20.49
C PRO A 181 -7.25 4.25 -19.20
N SER A 182 -6.11 3.84 -18.67
CA SER A 182 -6.06 3.13 -17.40
C SER A 182 -6.22 4.12 -16.26
N ALA A 183 -6.78 3.67 -15.13
CA ALA A 183 -6.84 4.45 -13.89
C ALA A 183 -5.45 4.99 -13.49
N HIS A 184 -4.40 4.19 -13.72
CA HIS A 184 -3.01 4.59 -13.50
C HIS A 184 -2.65 5.80 -14.38
N TRP A 185 -2.87 5.73 -15.70
CA TRP A 185 -2.59 6.88 -16.59
C TRP A 185 -3.33 8.14 -16.13
N GLN A 186 -4.61 8.03 -15.77
CA GLN A 186 -5.42 9.15 -15.30
C GLN A 186 -4.85 9.76 -14.01
N ARG A 187 -4.40 8.91 -13.08
CA ARG A 187 -3.72 9.35 -11.86
C ARG A 187 -2.44 10.14 -12.15
N PHE A 188 -1.58 9.64 -13.05
CA PHE A 188 -0.34 10.34 -13.41
C PHE A 188 -0.60 11.63 -14.21
N HIS A 189 -1.65 11.65 -15.03
CA HIS A 189 -2.09 12.87 -15.70
C HIS A 189 -2.60 13.92 -14.71
N ALA A 190 -3.39 13.53 -13.71
CA ALA A 190 -3.82 14.42 -12.63
C ALA A 190 -2.61 15.00 -11.85
N LYS A 191 -1.58 14.19 -11.58
CA LYS A 191 -0.33 14.68 -10.97
C LYS A 191 0.38 15.71 -11.84
N ALA A 192 0.43 15.49 -13.15
CA ALA A 192 1.04 16.42 -14.08
C ALA A 192 0.25 17.75 -14.18
N LEU A 193 -1.09 17.71 -14.09
CA LEU A 193 -1.95 18.89 -14.01
C LEU A 193 -1.75 19.65 -12.69
N HIS A 194 -1.76 18.94 -11.56
CA HIS A 194 -1.52 19.53 -10.25
C HIS A 194 -0.18 20.26 -10.21
N GLN A 195 0.89 19.64 -10.75
CA GLN A 195 2.21 20.28 -10.80
C GLN A 195 2.23 21.57 -11.64
N GLN A 196 1.35 21.72 -12.63
CA GLN A 196 1.22 22.93 -13.44
C GLN A 196 0.46 24.06 -12.74
N GLY A 197 -0.09 23.80 -11.55
CA GLY A 197 -1.00 24.71 -10.87
C GLY A 197 -2.47 24.54 -11.28
N ASP A 198 -2.77 23.59 -12.17
CA ASP A 198 -4.13 23.32 -12.66
C ASP A 198 -4.91 22.41 -11.69
N LEU A 199 -4.92 22.75 -10.39
CA LEU A 199 -5.52 21.94 -9.32
C LEU A 199 -6.99 21.61 -9.60
N THR A 200 -7.78 22.58 -10.08
CA THR A 200 -9.20 22.38 -10.41
C THR A 200 -9.40 21.36 -11.54
N GLN A 201 -8.53 21.36 -12.55
CA GLN A 201 -8.61 20.39 -13.64
C GLN A 201 -8.20 18.99 -13.15
N ALA A 202 -7.18 18.91 -12.29
CA ALA A 202 -6.77 17.65 -11.68
C ALA A 202 -7.91 17.03 -10.86
N ILE A 203 -8.61 17.82 -10.04
CA ILE A 203 -9.79 17.38 -9.27
C ILE A 203 -10.88 16.88 -10.22
N GLY A 204 -11.28 17.69 -11.20
CA GLY A 204 -12.35 17.32 -12.14
C GLY A 204 -12.03 16.05 -12.93
N LEU A 205 -10.76 15.84 -13.29
CA LEU A 205 -10.30 14.60 -13.93
C LEU A 205 -10.52 13.40 -12.99
N LEU A 206 -10.06 13.48 -11.74
CA LEU A 206 -10.17 12.40 -10.77
C LEU A 206 -11.64 12.08 -10.43
N GLU A 207 -12.48 13.10 -10.25
CA GLU A 207 -13.91 12.94 -9.99
C GLU A 207 -14.65 12.22 -11.13
N GLN A 208 -14.28 12.52 -12.38
CA GLN A 208 -14.86 11.83 -13.55
C GLN A 208 -14.42 10.36 -13.65
N GLN A 209 -13.22 10.02 -13.18
CA GLN A 209 -12.66 8.68 -13.30
C GLN A 209 -13.05 7.75 -12.15
N LEU A 210 -13.34 8.30 -10.96
CA LEU A 210 -13.67 7.53 -9.77
C LEU A 210 -14.86 6.56 -9.99
N PRO A 211 -16.01 6.98 -10.57
CA PRO A 211 -17.15 6.08 -10.79
C PRO A 211 -16.86 4.99 -11.83
N ARG A 212 -15.90 5.22 -12.73
CA ARG A 212 -15.49 4.26 -13.77
C ARG A 212 -14.52 3.22 -13.23
N THR A 213 -13.81 3.53 -12.15
CA THR A 213 -12.73 2.71 -11.60
C THR A 213 -12.79 2.63 -10.06
N PRO A 214 -13.94 2.22 -9.49
CA PRO A 214 -14.22 2.34 -8.05
C PRO A 214 -13.28 1.53 -7.14
N LEU A 215 -12.52 0.59 -7.69
CA LEU A 215 -11.56 -0.25 -6.96
C LEU A 215 -10.11 0.23 -7.09
N HIS A 216 -9.86 1.31 -7.83
CA HIS A 216 -8.53 1.91 -7.92
C HIS A 216 -8.33 2.93 -6.78
N LEU A 217 -7.98 2.41 -5.60
CA LEU A 217 -7.88 3.19 -4.37
C LEU A 217 -6.92 4.38 -4.42
N PRO A 218 -5.77 4.32 -5.12
CA PRO A 218 -4.89 5.48 -5.22
C PRO A 218 -5.52 6.72 -5.83
N LEU A 219 -6.58 6.61 -6.67
CA LEU A 219 -7.29 7.78 -7.18
C LEU A 219 -8.04 8.51 -6.05
N TYR A 220 -8.60 7.78 -5.10
CA TYR A 220 -9.26 8.37 -3.92
C TYR A 220 -8.26 9.10 -3.04
N ASP A 221 -7.07 8.52 -2.84
CA ASP A 221 -6.03 9.14 -2.01
C ASP A 221 -5.59 10.50 -2.59
N GLU A 222 -5.34 10.56 -3.91
CA GLU A 222 -4.96 11.81 -4.60
C GLU A 222 -6.12 12.82 -4.62
N LEU A 223 -7.35 12.36 -4.87
CA LEU A 223 -8.53 13.23 -4.89
C LEU A 223 -8.80 13.85 -3.51
N ALA A 224 -8.69 13.06 -2.43
CA ALA A 224 -8.85 13.58 -1.07
C ALA A 224 -7.77 14.62 -0.71
N GLU A 225 -6.54 14.44 -1.19
CA GLU A 225 -5.46 15.42 -1.03
C GLU A 225 -5.79 16.72 -1.78
N TYR A 226 -6.11 16.63 -3.07
CA TYR A 226 -6.33 17.80 -3.91
C TYR A 226 -7.58 18.58 -3.49
N LEU A 227 -8.65 17.90 -3.07
CA LEU A 227 -9.82 18.57 -2.49
C LEU A 227 -9.47 19.32 -1.20
N ALA A 228 -8.62 18.74 -0.35
CA ALA A 228 -8.19 19.40 0.88
C ALA A 228 -7.31 20.63 0.61
N GLU A 229 -6.37 20.51 -0.34
CA GLU A 229 -5.54 21.63 -0.82
C GLU A 229 -6.39 22.75 -1.43
N ASN A 230 -7.48 22.39 -2.13
CA ASN A 230 -8.43 23.34 -2.68
C ASN A 230 -9.45 23.89 -1.65
N GLY A 231 -9.25 23.62 -0.35
CA GLY A 231 -10.11 24.09 0.74
C GLY A 231 -11.46 23.38 0.88
N GLN A 232 -11.74 22.35 0.08
CA GLN A 232 -13.00 21.61 0.07
C GLN A 232 -13.02 20.48 1.12
N LEU A 233 -12.80 20.85 2.38
CA LEU A 233 -12.52 19.90 3.47
C LEU A 233 -13.62 18.85 3.69
N HIS A 234 -14.90 19.22 3.57
CA HIS A 234 -16.00 18.25 3.74
C HIS A 234 -16.04 17.21 2.61
N GLN A 235 -15.74 17.62 1.37
CA GLN A 235 -15.67 16.70 0.24
C GLN A 235 -14.43 15.80 0.35
N ALA A 236 -13.28 16.38 0.69
CA ALA A 236 -12.05 15.64 0.98
C ALA A 236 -12.30 14.57 2.05
N LEU A 237 -12.98 14.91 3.14
CA LEU A 237 -13.33 13.97 4.20
C LEU A 237 -14.25 12.85 3.69
N ALA A 238 -15.23 13.17 2.85
CA ALA A 238 -16.12 12.16 2.27
C ALA A 238 -15.34 11.13 1.43
N ILE A 239 -14.44 11.59 0.56
CA ILE A 239 -13.58 10.71 -0.26
C ILE A 239 -12.61 9.91 0.62
N ALA A 240 -11.95 10.56 1.59
CA ALA A 240 -11.03 9.90 2.52
C ALA A 240 -11.72 8.79 3.33
N LYS A 241 -12.98 9.02 3.77
CA LYS A 241 -13.78 8.01 4.47
C LYS A 241 -14.09 6.80 3.59
N GLN A 242 -14.39 7.02 2.31
CA GLN A 242 -14.69 5.94 1.37
C GLN A 242 -13.47 5.03 1.18
N VAL A 243 -12.31 5.60 0.87
CA VAL A 243 -11.09 4.80 0.69
C VAL A 243 -10.63 4.13 1.99
N PHE A 244 -10.80 4.80 3.13
CA PHE A 244 -10.51 4.21 4.43
C PHE A 244 -11.42 3.02 4.76
N ALA A 245 -12.70 3.07 4.39
CA ALA A 245 -13.62 1.96 4.58
C ALA A 245 -13.25 0.72 3.76
N PHE A 246 -12.60 0.89 2.60
CA PHE A 246 -12.08 -0.23 1.82
C PHE A 246 -10.85 -0.89 2.44
N THR A 247 -10.03 -0.15 3.18
CA THR A 247 -8.78 -0.65 3.75
C THR A 247 -8.54 -0.06 5.14
N PRO A 248 -9.33 -0.45 6.17
CA PRO A 248 -9.21 0.11 7.52
C PRO A 248 -7.86 -0.19 8.18
N SER A 249 -7.13 -1.19 7.69
CA SER A 249 -5.78 -1.56 8.15
C SER A 249 -4.66 -0.63 7.64
N ILE A 250 -4.96 0.26 6.67
CA ILE A 250 -3.96 1.16 6.09
C ILE A 250 -3.85 2.44 6.93
N HIS A 251 -2.80 2.49 7.75
CA HIS A 251 -2.58 3.53 8.76
C HIS A 251 -2.58 4.97 8.23
N HIS A 252 -2.00 5.25 7.06
CA HIS A 252 -1.97 6.62 6.52
C HIS A 252 -3.37 7.12 6.10
N ARG A 253 -4.26 6.22 5.65
CA ARG A 253 -5.67 6.56 5.36
C ARG A 253 -6.43 6.85 6.65
N ALA A 254 -6.17 6.09 7.71
CA ALA A 254 -6.74 6.38 9.04
C ALA A 254 -6.31 7.77 9.55
N LEU A 255 -5.02 8.11 9.40
CA LEU A 255 -4.47 9.42 9.77
C LEU A 255 -5.07 10.55 8.93
N LYS A 256 -5.23 10.37 7.61
CA LYS A 256 -5.88 11.37 6.75
C LYS A 256 -7.34 11.60 7.15
N VAL A 257 -8.09 10.55 7.46
CA VAL A 257 -9.46 10.68 7.97
C VAL A 257 -9.49 11.39 9.32
N ALA A 258 -8.54 11.08 10.24
CA ALA A 258 -8.44 11.76 11.52
C ALA A 258 -8.17 13.26 11.37
N ASP A 259 -7.19 13.63 10.53
CA ASP A 259 -6.82 15.03 10.25
C ASP A 259 -8.01 15.81 9.67
N LEU A 260 -8.64 15.27 8.62
CA LEU A 260 -9.80 15.92 8.00
C LEU A 260 -11.01 15.97 8.93
N ALA A 261 -11.23 14.94 9.75
CA ALA A 261 -12.30 14.93 10.74
C ALA A 261 -12.09 16.02 11.80
N ALA A 262 -10.87 16.22 12.28
CA ALA A 262 -10.53 17.29 13.21
C ALA A 262 -10.76 18.68 12.59
N LYS A 263 -10.34 18.88 11.33
CA LYS A 263 -10.52 20.14 10.59
C LYS A 263 -11.98 20.47 10.26
N THR A 264 -12.87 19.48 10.28
CA THR A 264 -14.32 19.67 10.06
C THR A 264 -15.15 19.46 11.33
N ASP A 265 -14.52 19.55 12.51
CA ASP A 265 -15.16 19.37 13.83
C ASP A 265 -15.94 18.05 14.03
N ASN A 266 -15.58 17.00 13.27
CA ASN A 266 -16.21 15.68 13.35
C ASN A 266 -15.51 14.78 14.37
N THR A 267 -15.68 15.12 15.65
CA THR A 267 -15.00 14.45 16.76
C THR A 267 -15.32 12.94 16.86
N ALA A 268 -16.57 12.55 16.57
CA ALA A 268 -16.96 11.14 16.58
C ALA A 268 -16.16 10.31 15.55
N LEU A 269 -15.95 10.87 14.36
CA LEU A 269 -15.14 10.23 13.32
C LEU A 269 -13.65 10.23 13.66
N LEU A 270 -13.13 11.30 14.26
CA LEU A 270 -11.75 11.36 14.77
C LEU A 270 -11.47 10.22 15.76
N ILE A 271 -12.37 9.99 16.72
CA ILE A 271 -12.27 8.90 17.69
C ILE A 271 -12.36 7.54 16.99
N LYS A 272 -13.29 7.38 16.04
CA LYS A 272 -13.44 6.14 15.27
C LYS A 272 -12.16 5.82 14.50
N ALA A 273 -11.58 6.80 13.80
CA ALA A 273 -10.33 6.65 13.05
C ALA A 273 -9.18 6.24 13.98
N GLY A 274 -9.07 6.87 15.17
CA GLY A 274 -8.08 6.50 16.18
C GLY A 274 -8.21 5.08 16.70
N ARG A 275 -9.44 4.64 17.00
CA ARG A 275 -9.70 3.26 17.44
C ARG A 275 -9.31 2.24 16.37
N THR A 276 -9.64 2.51 15.11
CA THR A 276 -9.27 1.63 14.00
C THR A 276 -7.75 1.63 13.78
N LEU A 277 -7.10 2.81 13.78
CA LEU A 277 -5.64 2.92 13.68
C LEU A 277 -4.94 2.10 14.77
N ALA A 278 -5.39 2.23 16.03
CA ALA A 278 -4.82 1.50 17.16
C ALA A 278 -4.95 -0.03 17.02
N SER A 279 -6.06 -0.51 16.46
CA SER A 279 -6.27 -1.93 16.17
C SER A 279 -5.42 -2.47 15.00
N HIS A 280 -4.89 -1.59 14.14
CA HIS A 280 -4.11 -1.97 12.96
C HIS A 280 -2.74 -1.28 12.89
N LEU A 281 -2.13 -0.95 14.05
CA LEU A 281 -0.84 -0.30 14.08
C LEU A 281 0.22 -1.11 13.30
N PRO A 282 1.09 -0.45 12.50
CA PRO A 282 2.17 -1.11 11.77
C PRO A 282 3.30 -1.52 12.72
N ILE A 283 3.13 -2.66 13.39
CA ILE A 283 4.02 -3.13 14.49
C ILE A 283 5.35 -3.72 14.03
N ILE A 284 5.63 -3.75 12.72
CA ILE A 284 6.82 -4.41 12.18
C ILE A 284 8.12 -3.61 12.39
N ASP A 285 8.00 -2.32 12.70
CA ASP A 285 9.09 -1.40 13.02
C ASP A 285 8.57 -0.18 13.81
N VAL A 286 9.36 0.89 13.95
CA VAL A 286 8.98 2.12 14.68
C VAL A 286 7.78 2.87 14.07
N GLY A 287 7.27 2.46 12.92
CA GLY A 287 6.10 3.05 12.26
C GLY A 287 4.85 3.09 13.14
N TRP A 288 4.68 2.14 14.07
CA TRP A 288 3.55 2.17 15.01
C TRP A 288 3.59 3.41 15.91
N VAL A 289 4.77 3.79 16.44
CA VAL A 289 4.90 4.92 17.35
C VAL A 289 4.78 6.23 16.58
N VAL A 290 5.33 6.29 15.37
CA VAL A 290 5.18 7.45 14.47
C VAL A 290 3.71 7.67 14.12
N SER A 291 2.98 6.60 13.79
CA SER A 291 1.55 6.70 13.45
C SER A 291 0.72 7.14 14.65
N LEU A 292 0.99 6.57 15.83
CA LEU A 292 0.28 6.94 17.05
C LEU A 292 0.58 8.40 17.45
N ALA A 293 1.83 8.84 17.40
CA ALA A 293 2.23 10.21 17.70
C ALA A 293 1.56 11.23 16.77
N LYS A 294 1.49 10.95 15.46
CA LYS A 294 0.76 11.79 14.51
C LYS A 294 -0.73 11.90 14.86
N TYR A 295 -1.35 10.77 15.22
CA TYR A 295 -2.75 10.77 15.64
C TYR A 295 -2.95 11.55 16.96
N MET A 296 -2.04 11.40 17.93
CA MET A 296 -2.06 12.16 19.19
C MET A 296 -1.98 13.66 18.94
N ALA A 297 -1.08 14.13 18.07
CA ALA A 297 -0.98 15.55 17.73
C ALA A 297 -2.29 16.11 17.14
N ILE A 298 -2.97 15.35 16.27
CA ILE A 298 -4.29 15.72 15.74
C ILE A 298 -5.33 15.76 16.88
N PHE A 299 -5.34 14.74 17.72
CA PHE A 299 -6.30 14.61 18.82
C PHE A 299 -6.15 15.71 19.87
N GLU A 300 -4.91 16.07 20.23
CA GLU A 300 -4.60 17.16 21.16
C GLU A 300 -5.13 18.50 20.65
N GLY A 301 -4.97 18.78 19.35
CA GLY A 301 -5.55 19.98 18.73
C GLY A 301 -7.06 20.07 18.95
N THR A 302 -7.79 18.97 18.73
CA THR A 302 -9.23 18.91 19.01
C THR A 302 -9.54 18.99 20.51
N TYR A 303 -8.74 18.35 21.37
CA TYR A 303 -8.94 18.36 22.82
C TYR A 303 -8.79 19.76 23.42
N PHE A 304 -7.73 20.49 23.05
CA PHE A 304 -7.45 21.82 23.60
C PHE A 304 -8.30 22.93 22.99
N ALA A 305 -8.86 22.73 21.79
CA ALA A 305 -9.85 23.64 21.21
C ALA A 305 -11.19 23.62 21.98
N GLN A 306 -11.47 22.59 22.77
CA GLN A 306 -12.75 22.39 23.44
C GLN A 306 -12.80 23.02 24.82
N SER A 307 -13.78 23.91 25.05
CA SER A 307 -13.97 24.61 26.33
C SER A 307 -14.86 23.83 27.32
N SER A 308 -15.58 22.80 26.87
CA SER A 308 -16.50 22.03 27.72
C SER A 308 -15.78 20.97 28.54
N ALA A 309 -15.84 21.06 29.87
CA ALA A 309 -15.28 20.07 30.77
C ALA A 309 -15.91 18.68 30.62
N ALA A 310 -17.21 18.60 30.28
CA ALA A 310 -17.88 17.33 30.02
C ALA A 310 -17.32 16.67 28.75
N PHE A 311 -17.14 17.46 27.69
CA PHE A 311 -16.60 16.96 26.42
C PHE A 311 -15.13 16.54 26.53
N GLN A 312 -14.32 17.30 27.29
CA GLN A 312 -12.95 16.90 27.60
C GLN A 312 -12.89 15.57 28.37
N ARG A 313 -13.83 15.30 29.29
CA ARG A 313 -13.91 14.00 29.98
C ARG A 313 -14.25 12.86 29.01
N GLU A 314 -15.18 13.08 28.08
CA GLU A 314 -15.50 12.11 27.03
C GLU A 314 -14.28 11.80 26.16
N LEU A 315 -13.55 12.83 25.73
CA LEU A 315 -12.32 12.67 24.94
C LEU A 315 -11.25 11.88 25.71
N LYS A 316 -11.03 12.16 26.99
CA LYS A 316 -10.12 11.35 27.83
C LYS A 316 -10.55 9.89 27.90
N GLN A 317 -11.85 9.62 28.03
CA GLN A 317 -12.36 8.25 28.05
C GLN A 317 -12.16 7.56 26.69
N ALA A 318 -12.39 8.28 25.59
CA ALA A 318 -12.14 7.78 24.25
C ALA A 318 -10.66 7.43 24.04
N LEU A 319 -9.76 8.29 24.52
CA LEU A 319 -8.31 8.09 24.44
C LEU A 319 -7.85 6.83 25.19
N LYS A 320 -8.38 6.58 26.40
CA LYS A 320 -8.12 5.32 27.13
C LYS A 320 -8.53 4.07 26.33
N GLY A 321 -9.66 4.15 25.61
CA GLY A 321 -10.10 3.05 24.75
C GLY A 321 -9.19 2.83 23.53
N ILE A 322 -8.58 3.90 23.00
CA ILE A 322 -7.61 3.84 21.91
C ILE A 322 -6.30 3.24 22.41
N ASP A 323 -5.81 3.68 23.57
CA ASP A 323 -4.62 3.13 24.23
C ASP A 323 -4.75 1.63 24.48
N HIS A 324 -5.87 1.19 25.05
CA HIS A 324 -6.13 -0.23 25.28
C HIS A 324 -6.06 -1.06 23.99
N LYS A 325 -6.60 -0.55 22.88
CA LYS A 325 -6.51 -1.21 21.57
C LYS A 325 -5.07 -1.27 21.07
N ALA A 326 -4.29 -0.20 21.25
CA ALA A 326 -2.88 -0.17 20.89
C ALA A 326 -2.10 -1.22 21.70
N GLN A 327 -2.29 -1.30 23.02
CA GLN A 327 -1.66 -2.30 23.88
C GLN A 327 -1.91 -3.75 23.42
N LEU A 328 -3.14 -4.04 22.98
CA LEU A 328 -3.51 -5.36 22.45
C LEU A 328 -2.83 -5.67 21.11
N ARG A 329 -2.64 -4.66 20.25
CA ARG A 329 -2.00 -4.82 18.94
C ARG A 329 -0.48 -4.96 19.03
N LEU A 330 0.17 -4.26 19.97
CA LEU A 330 1.62 -4.19 20.13
C LEU A 330 2.23 -5.51 20.62
N LEU A 331 3.47 -5.77 20.15
CA LEU A 331 4.28 -6.88 20.63
C LEU A 331 4.69 -6.66 22.09
N PRO A 332 4.94 -7.71 22.89
CA PRO A 332 5.35 -7.58 24.29
C PRO A 332 6.55 -6.64 24.50
N ALA A 333 7.53 -6.67 23.60
CA ALA A 333 8.70 -5.80 23.64
C ALA A 333 8.40 -4.32 23.33
N GLN A 334 7.26 -4.02 22.70
CA GLN A 334 6.87 -2.66 22.31
C GLN A 334 6.01 -1.96 23.37
N ARG A 335 5.24 -2.72 24.16
CA ARG A 335 4.30 -2.18 25.16
C ARG A 335 4.94 -1.20 26.17
N PRO A 336 6.16 -1.42 26.70
CA PRO A 336 6.78 -0.47 27.63
C PRO A 336 7.01 0.94 27.03
N TYR A 337 7.15 1.03 25.70
CA TYR A 337 7.36 2.31 25.01
C TYR A 337 6.05 3.09 24.84
N LEU A 338 4.90 2.42 24.88
CA LEU A 338 3.59 3.07 24.81
C LEU A 338 3.30 3.87 26.09
N SER A 339 3.62 3.31 27.27
CA SER A 339 3.44 4.01 28.55
C SER A 339 4.38 5.21 28.72
N CYS A 340 5.55 5.18 28.07
CA CYS A 340 6.46 6.33 28.04
C CYS A 340 5.91 7.49 27.19
N TYR A 341 4.97 7.23 26.29
CA TYR A 341 4.31 8.22 25.45
C TYR A 341 3.15 8.97 26.13
N GLY A 342 2.91 8.71 27.42
CA GLY A 342 2.05 9.53 28.27
C GLY A 342 0.57 9.52 27.89
N ILE A 343 0.00 8.35 27.59
CA ILE A 343 -1.47 8.20 27.46
C ILE A 343 -2.12 7.99 28.83
#